data_AF-A0A3B5A4R3-F1
#
_entry.id   AF-A0A3B5A4R3-F1
#
_cell.length_a   1.000
_cell.length_b   1.000
_cell.length_c   1.000
_cell.angle_alpha   90.00
_cell.angle_beta   90.00
_cell.angle_gamma   90.00
#
_symmetry.space_group_name_H-M   'P 1'
#
loop_
_entity.id
_entity.type
_entity.pdbx_description
1 polymer ?
#
loop_
_entity_poly.entity_id
_entity_poly.type
_entity_poly.pdbx_seq_one_letter_code
_entity_poly.pdbx_strand_id
1 'polypeptide(L)' 'MLLKLKGQLHTYDVKPDEAVSAFKTRVHRREGVPVSQQRLIHQGREMMEGTLADYSVREMSTIDMTMRLRGAWGENQPIQ' A
#
# COMPACT_ATOMS: atom_id res chain seq x y z
N MET A 1 -4.79 11.10 1.80
CA MET A 1 -3.40 10.64 1.53
C MET A 1 -3.24 10.36 0.04
N LEU A 2 -2.05 10.54 -0.52
CA LEU A 2 -1.74 10.14 -1.90
C LEU A 2 -0.92 8.86 -1.91
N LEU A 3 -1.34 7.88 -2.70
CA LEU A 3 -0.55 6.70 -3.02
C LEU A 3 0.11 6.93 -4.37
N LYS A 4 1.44 6.84 -4.43
CA LYS A 4 2.18 6.90 -5.69
C LYS A 4 2.51 5.49 -6.15
N LEU A 5 1.80 5.00 -7.16
CA LEU A 5 1.98 3.68 -7.74
C LEU A 5 2.47 3.82 -9.19
N LYS A 6 3.67 3.28 -9.50
CA LYS A 6 4.25 3.33 -10.86
C LYS A 6 4.31 4.75 -11.47
N GLY A 7 4.44 5.78 -10.63
CA GLY A 7 4.43 7.19 -11.07
C GLY A 7 3.05 7.82 -11.22
N GLN A 8 1.96 7.07 -11.03
CA GLN A 8 0.60 7.60 -10.95
C GLN A 8 0.21 7.89 -9.50
N LEU A 9 -0.50 9.00 -9.29
CA LEU A 9 -1.02 9.40 -7.98
C LEU A 9 -2.46 8.95 -7.85
N HIS A 10 -2.78 8.29 -6.74
CA HIS A 10 -4.13 7.86 -6.40
C HIS A 10 -4.51 8.44 -5.05
N THR A 11 -5.71 9.02 -4.99
CA THR A 11 -6.26 9.57 -3.75
C THR A 11 -6.91 8.45 -2.94
N TYR A 12 -6.49 8.36 -1.68
CA TYR A 12 -7.05 7.48 -0.69
C TYR A 12 -7.48 8.29 0.54
N ASP A 13 -8.72 8.08 0.94
CA ASP A 13 -9.17 8.42 2.27
C ASP A 13 -8.66 7.34 3.22
N VAL A 14 -7.82 7.74 4.18
CA VAL A 14 -7.19 6.88 5.17
C VAL A 14 -7.23 7.57 6.50
N LYS A 15 -7.36 6.80 7.57
CA LYS A 15 -7.28 7.32 8.92
C LYS A 15 -5.91 7.03 9.53
N PRO A 16 -5.38 7.89 10.43
CA PRO A 16 -4.08 7.63 11.06
C PRO A 16 -4.03 6.30 11.84
N ASP A 17 -5.15 5.89 12.42
CA ASP A 17 -5.34 4.64 13.16
C ASP A 17 -5.59 3.42 12.24
N GLU A 18 -5.68 3.61 10.93
CA GLU A 18 -5.84 2.51 9.97
C GLU A 18 -4.60 1.61 10.00
N ALA A 19 -4.83 0.30 10.08
CA ALA A 19 -3.75 -0.67 10.03
C ALA A 19 -3.12 -0.73 8.63
N VAL A 20 -1.79 -0.88 8.57
CA VAL A 20 -1.06 -1.05 7.31
C VAL A 20 -1.60 -2.25 6.51
N SER A 21 -1.99 -3.33 7.19
CA SER A 21 -2.61 -4.51 6.56
C SER A 21 -3.97 -4.21 5.92
N ALA A 22 -4.80 -3.38 6.56
CA ALA A 22 -6.09 -2.95 6.04
C ALA A 22 -5.90 -2.09 4.79
N PHE A 23 -4.96 -1.15 4.83
CA PHE A 23 -4.62 -0.31 3.68
C PHE A 23 -4.10 -1.14 2.49
N LYS A 24 -3.20 -2.10 2.72
CA LYS A 24 -2.73 -3.02 1.67
C LYS A 24 -3.86 -3.83 1.03
N THR A 25 -4.82 -4.26 1.84
CA THR A 25 -6.00 -5.00 1.35
C THR A 25 -6.87 -4.11 0.44
N ARG A 26 -7.05 -2.83 0.79
CA ARG A 26 -7.78 -1.87 -0.07
C ARG A 26 -7.08 -1.64 -1.39
N VAL A 27 -5.76 -1.47 -1.36
CA VAL A 27 -4.93 -1.34 -2.56
C VAL A 27 -5.03 -2.60 -3.42
N HIS A 28 -5.06 -3.79 -2.83
CA HIS A 28 -5.26 -5.03 -3.56
C HIS A 28 -6.62 -5.06 -4.27
N ARG A 29 -7.70 -4.69 -3.56
CA ARG A 29 -9.05 -4.66 -4.13
C ARG A 29 -9.21 -3.62 -5.24
N ARG A 30 -8.52 -2.47 -5.13
CA ARG A 30 -8.66 -1.36 -6.09
C ARG A 30 -7.74 -1.48 -7.29
N GLU A 31 -6.48 -1.81 -7.05
CA GLU A 31 -5.41 -1.82 -8.07
C GLU A 31 -5.11 -3.23 -8.59
N GLY A 32 -5.65 -4.28 -7.96
CA GLY A 32 -5.39 -5.68 -8.31
C GLY A 32 -4.01 -6.20 -7.89
N VAL A 33 -3.24 -5.44 -7.10
CA VAL A 33 -1.87 -5.84 -6.70
C VAL A 33 -1.92 -6.75 -5.48
N PRO A 34 -1.39 -7.99 -5.54
CA PRO A 34 -1.37 -8.91 -4.39
C PRO A 34 -0.64 -8.29 -3.19
N VAL A 35 -1.22 -8.39 -1.99
CA VAL A 35 -0.67 -7.81 -0.75
C VAL A 35 0.79 -8.23 -0.50
N SER A 36 1.14 -9.47 -0.83
CA SER A 36 2.49 -10.04 -0.72
C SER A 36 3.53 -9.32 -1.60
N GLN A 37 3.09 -8.69 -2.68
CA GLN A 37 3.93 -7.96 -3.64
C GLN A 37 3.97 -6.46 -3.34
N GLN A 38 3.09 -5.94 -2.49
CA GLN A 38 3.04 -4.52 -2.15
C GLN A 38 4.16 -4.12 -1.20
N ARG A 39 5.00 -3.18 -1.61
CA ARG A 39 5.99 -2.51 -0.76
C ARG A 39 5.61 -1.05 -0.62
N LEU A 40 5.06 -0.71 0.54
CA LEU A 40 4.68 0.65 0.92
C LEU A 40 5.85 1.30 1.63
N ILE A 41 6.21 2.51 1.21
CA ILE A 41 7.36 3.26 1.71
C ILE A 41 6.89 4.68 2.04
N HIS A 42 7.16 5.12 3.26
CA HIS A 42 6.92 6.50 3.70
C HIS A 42 8.18 7.03 4.38
N GLN A 43 8.66 8.20 3.98
CA GLN A 43 9.89 8.82 4.52
C GLN A 43 11.11 7.86 4.53
N GLY A 44 11.22 7.01 3.52
CA GLY A 44 12.29 6.01 3.43
C GLY A 44 12.15 4.79 4.35
N ARG A 45 11.04 4.66 5.10
CA ARG A 45 10.72 3.48 5.92
C ARG A 45 9.70 2.59 5.23
N GLU A 46 10.03 1.31 5.12
CA GLU A 46 9.09 0.29 4.64
C GLU A 46 8.03 0.00 5.70
N MET A 47 6.77 0.02 5.29
CA MET A 47 5.62 -0.21 6.15
C MET A 47 5.20 -1.68 6.05
N MET A 48 5.44 -2.43 7.11
CA MET A 48 5.16 -3.87 7.16
C MET A 48 3.92 -4.18 7.99
N GLU A 49 3.89 -3.70 9.23
CA GLU A 49 2.87 -3.96 10.25
C GLU A 49 2.62 -2.70 11.12
N GLY A 50 1.58 -2.70 11.96
CA GLY A 50 1.19 -1.54 12.76
C GLY A 50 0.17 -0.64 12.07
N THR A 51 0.08 0.61 12.52
CA THR A 51 -0.84 1.64 12.00
C THR A 51 -0.13 2.63 11.08
N LEU A 52 -0.87 3.35 10.25
CA LEU A 52 -0.32 4.43 9.42
C LEU A 52 0.35 5.52 10.28
N ALA A 53 -0.21 5.82 11.45
CA ALA A 53 0.32 6.79 12.41
C ALA A 53 1.70 6.41 12.96
N ASP A 54 1.98 5.11 13.16
CA ASP A 54 3.30 4.63 13.62
C ASP A 54 4.42 4.98 12.63
N TYR A 55 4.07 5.15 11.35
CA TYR A 55 4.97 5.59 10.28
C TYR A 55 4.90 7.09 10.00
N SER A 56 4.29 7.88 10.89
CA SER A 56 4.08 9.31 10.73
C SER A 56 3.27 9.69 9.47
N VAL A 57 2.43 8.80 8.97
CA VAL A 57 1.51 9.11 7.87
C VAL A 57 0.37 9.96 8.41
N ARG A 58 0.10 11.08 7.73
CA ARG A 58 -0.96 12.02 8.07
C ARG A 58 -1.84 12.30 6.86
N GLU A 59 -2.87 13.12 7.07
CA GLU A 59 -3.61 13.73 5.98
C GLU A 59 -2.62 14.47 5.04
N MET A 60 -2.82 14.32 3.74
CA MET A 60 -1.92 14.82 2.67
C MET A 60 -0.52 14.18 2.57
N SER A 61 -0.16 13.20 3.42
CA SER A 61 1.07 12.43 3.20
C SER A 61 1.03 11.69 1.86
N THR A 62 2.21 11.50 1.27
CA THR A 62 2.40 10.67 0.07
C THR A 62 3.14 9.39 0.45
N ILE A 63 2.53 8.23 0.18
CA ILE A 63 3.19 6.93 0.33
C ILE A 63 3.64 6.46 -1.06
N ASP A 64 4.92 6.14 -1.18
CA ASP A 64 5.46 5.50 -2.37
C ASP A 64 5.18 4.00 -2.33
N MET A 65 4.52 3.50 -3.38
CA MET A 65 4.26 2.09 -3.56
C MET A 65 5.10 1.53 -4.69
N THR A 66 5.88 0.51 -4.35
CA THR A 66 6.65 -0.28 -5.30
C THR A 66 6.18 -1.73 -5.27
N MET A 67 6.30 -2.44 -6.39
CA MET A 67 6.02 -3.87 -6.45
C MET A 67 7.32 -4.63 -6.26
N ARG A 68 7.30 -5.69 -5.45
CA ARG A 68 8.42 -6.63 -5.40
C ARG A 68 8.45 -7.41 -6.71
N LEU A 69 9.59 -7.39 -7.40
CA LEU A 69 9.83 -8.25 -8.56
C LEU A 69 9.92 -9.70 -8.07
N ARG A 70 8.88 -10.50 -8.29
CA ARG A 70 9.01 -11.96 -8.32
C ARG A 70 8.76 -12.41 -9.75
N GLY A 71 9.62 -13.32 -10.23
CA GLY A 71 9.47 -13.95 -11.53
C GLY A 71 8.06 -14.52 -11.71
N ALA A 72 7.55 -14.46 -12.93
CA ALA A 72 6.16 -14.72 -13.29
C ALA A 72 5.66 -16.12 -12.90
N TRP A 73 5.22 -16.32 -11.66
CA TRP A 73 4.49 -17.52 -11.23
C TRP A 73 3.48 -17.19 -10.13
N GLY A 74 2.20 -17.15 -10.54
CA GLY A 74 1.03 -17.53 -9.72
C GLY A 74 0.70 -16.71 -8.48
N GLU A 75 -0.21 -15.74 -8.61
CA GLU A 75 -1.25 -15.53 -7.59
C GLU A 75 -2.42 -14.75 -8.18
N ASN A 76 -3.18 -15.40 -9.06
CA ASN A 76 -4.58 -15.06 -9.31
C ASN A 76 -5.37 -15.61 -8.12
N GLN A 77 -5.39 -14.88 -6.99
CA GLN A 77 -6.41 -15.16 -5.98
C GLN A 77 -7.74 -14.63 -6.50
N PRO A 78 -8.82 -15.43 -6.52
CA PRO A 78 -10.13 -14.94 -6.89
C PRO A 78 -10.54 -13.84 -5.90
N ILE A 79 -10.88 -12.68 -6.45
CA ILE A 79 -11.67 -11.66 -5.73
C ILE A 79 -12.98 -12.31 -5.29
N GLN A 80 -13.08 -12.65 -4.00
CA GLN A 80 -14.32 -13.08 -3.33
C GLN A 80 -15.30 -11.92 -3.23
#